data_AF-A0AA38C6Z0-F1
#
_entry.id   AF-A0AA38C6Z0-F1
#
_cell.length_a   1.000
_cell.length_b   1.000
_cell.length_c   1.000
_cell.angle_alpha   90.00
_cell.angle_beta   90.00
_cell.angle_gamma   90.00
#
_symmetry.space_group_name_H-M   'P 1'
#
loop_
_entity.id
_entity.type
_entity.pdbx_description
1 polymer ?
#
loop_
_entity_poly.entity_id
_entity_poly.type
_entity_poly.pdbx_seq_one_letter_code
_entity_poly.pdbx_strand_id
1 'polypeptide(L)'
;MAFHRRSINIVTVIPSALLLFVMLLMAFPFPSRADIPKEVAQRIKSINAKGEYYGLIVSGQDELRAVLAEGHEMFQPDQELPSVDASGTFYTTHNLQSRLISVTFEITSEWFLALKLHQICILLSVNSVGVCTLTARRFHVGRMGKHRAIVVMCGSGMVNAAQTTQLLVSFFRVRAVLHYGRAASANPDKLSIGDVAIPRQFAHAGIFYWEKYGGDDESYDRNLANLTFSKYNVGEKEVANKLQSVYFQPEVIYSAEKPEVGKERFWIDVDNDLYATAQKIENVELNQCVGKSRSVCLEQQPKVKRVERGGSANIYVNNEAYRDFLRNRLNINSIDTESAAIAMACQSERRPFVALRSITNYAGGSYEGNDVELVVKLWPEHARSAVGEMFNQLPSLNPKIRSVTDA
;
A
#
# COMPACT_ATOMS: atom_id res chain seq x y z
N MET A 1 -71.98 -47.36 6.22
CA MET A 1 -72.03 -46.16 5.35
C MET A 1 -70.65 -45.51 5.30
N ALA A 2 -70.37 -44.65 4.33
CA ALA A 2 -69.03 -44.16 4.00
C ALA A 2 -68.89 -42.62 4.12
N PHE A 3 -67.74 -42.10 3.67
CA PHE A 3 -67.24 -40.70 3.70
C PHE A 3 -66.79 -40.20 5.09
N HIS A 4 -65.50 -39.88 5.32
CA HIS A 4 -64.55 -38.94 4.68
C HIS A 4 -64.65 -37.48 5.16
N ARG A 5 -63.54 -37.00 5.74
CA ARG A 5 -62.96 -35.69 5.42
C ARG A 5 -61.49 -35.86 5.03
N ARG A 6 -60.97 -34.93 4.22
CA ARG A 6 -59.67 -35.01 3.56
C ARG A 6 -58.59 -34.26 4.33
N SER A 7 -57.39 -34.84 4.40
CA SER A 7 -56.16 -34.06 4.58
C SER A 7 -55.72 -33.50 3.23
N ILE A 8 -55.44 -32.21 3.13
CA ILE A 8 -54.99 -31.56 1.89
C ILE A 8 -53.49 -31.35 1.98
N ASN A 9 -52.72 -32.24 1.37
CA ASN A 9 -51.28 -32.03 1.16
C ASN A 9 -51.09 -31.08 -0.02
N ILE A 10 -50.83 -29.79 0.26
CA ILE A 10 -50.42 -28.84 -0.77
C ILE A 10 -48.93 -29.10 -1.09
N VAL A 11 -48.68 -30.04 -2.01
CA VAL A 11 -47.39 -30.12 -2.69
C VAL A 11 -47.39 -29.04 -3.77
N THR A 12 -46.73 -27.90 -3.48
CA THR A 12 -46.51 -26.84 -4.47
C THR A 12 -45.55 -27.32 -5.55
N VAL A 13 -46.10 -27.94 -6.59
CA VAL A 13 -45.35 -28.32 -7.79
C VAL A 13 -44.78 -27.05 -8.43
N ILE A 14 -43.47 -26.85 -8.28
CA ILE A 14 -42.74 -25.80 -8.98
C ILE A 14 -42.93 -26.04 -10.49
N PRO A 15 -43.48 -25.09 -11.26
CA PRO A 15 -43.73 -25.31 -12.68
C PRO A 15 -42.43 -25.65 -13.41
N SER A 16 -42.45 -26.69 -14.24
CA SER A 16 -41.25 -27.16 -14.96
C SER A 16 -40.58 -26.07 -15.79
N ALA A 17 -41.36 -25.09 -16.28
CA ALA A 17 -40.85 -23.90 -16.97
C ALA A 17 -40.02 -22.97 -16.07
N LEU A 18 -40.36 -22.83 -14.78
CA LEU A 18 -39.57 -22.05 -13.84
C LEU A 18 -38.26 -22.78 -13.50
N LEU A 19 -38.29 -24.10 -13.38
CA LEU A 19 -37.08 -24.91 -13.20
C LEU A 19 -36.17 -24.82 -14.44
N LEU A 20 -36.73 -24.89 -15.65
CA LEU A 20 -35.99 -24.68 -16.90
C LEU A 20 -35.38 -23.26 -16.97
N PHE A 21 -36.13 -22.24 -16.55
CA PHE A 21 -35.67 -20.85 -16.56
C PHE A 21 -34.51 -20.63 -15.57
N VAL A 22 -34.57 -21.22 -14.38
CA VAL A 22 -33.47 -21.22 -13.40
C VAL A 22 -32.26 -22.00 -13.93
N MET A 23 -32.46 -23.17 -14.56
CA MET A 23 -31.36 -23.90 -15.21
C MET A 23 -30.73 -23.11 -16.36
N LEU A 24 -31.53 -22.42 -17.18
CA LEU A 24 -31.02 -21.53 -18.24
C LEU A 24 -30.19 -20.37 -17.65
N LEU A 25 -30.65 -19.76 -16.55
CA LEU A 25 -29.90 -18.71 -15.83
C LEU A 25 -28.59 -19.21 -15.21
N MET A 26 -28.50 -20.49 -14.80
CA MET A 26 -27.23 -21.10 -14.37
C MET A 26 -26.37 -21.63 -15.53
N ALA A 27 -26.97 -21.91 -16.68
CA ALA A 27 -26.28 -22.38 -17.89
C ALA A 27 -25.65 -21.24 -18.71
N PHE A 28 -26.03 -19.98 -18.46
CA PHE A 28 -25.19 -18.85 -18.84
C PHE A 28 -23.90 -18.88 -18.01
N PRO A 29 -22.71 -19.06 -18.62
CA PRO A 29 -21.47 -18.91 -17.89
C PRO A 29 -21.34 -17.44 -17.47
N PHE A 30 -21.57 -17.16 -16.18
CA PHE A 30 -21.13 -15.89 -15.60
C PHE A 30 -19.62 -15.78 -15.85
N PRO A 31 -19.15 -14.77 -16.62
CA PRO A 31 -17.72 -14.61 -16.83
C PRO A 31 -17.05 -14.41 -15.47
N SER A 32 -16.06 -15.25 -15.18
CA SER A 32 -15.27 -15.22 -13.96
C SER A 32 -14.67 -13.82 -13.79
N ARG A 33 -15.28 -13.01 -12.93
CA ARG A 33 -15.06 -11.55 -12.84
C ARG A 33 -13.69 -11.15 -12.26
N ALA A 34 -12.76 -12.10 -12.21
CA ALA A 34 -11.35 -11.97 -11.87
C ALA A 34 -10.44 -11.79 -13.11
N ASP A 35 -10.93 -12.08 -14.32
CA ASP A 35 -10.16 -11.87 -15.54
C ASP A 35 -9.89 -10.38 -15.81
N ILE A 36 -8.63 -10.04 -16.05
CA ILE A 36 -8.23 -8.71 -16.52
C ILE A 36 -8.88 -8.46 -17.90
N PRO A 37 -9.58 -7.34 -18.13
CA PRO A 37 -10.20 -7.05 -19.42
C PRO A 37 -9.19 -7.13 -20.56
N LYS A 38 -9.56 -7.74 -21.70
CA LYS A 38 -8.63 -8.00 -22.82
C LYS A 38 -7.89 -6.74 -23.31
N GLU A 39 -8.58 -5.59 -23.31
CA GLU A 39 -7.99 -4.28 -23.64
C GLU A 39 -6.92 -3.84 -22.63
N VAL A 40 -7.16 -4.05 -21.33
CA VAL A 40 -6.21 -3.75 -20.24
C VAL A 40 -5.00 -4.68 -20.34
N ALA A 41 -5.22 -5.98 -20.55
CA ALA A 41 -4.16 -6.96 -20.76
C ALA A 41 -3.30 -6.63 -22.02
N GLN A 42 -3.93 -6.14 -23.10
CA GLN A 42 -3.23 -5.65 -24.28
C GLN A 42 -2.40 -4.40 -23.98
N ARG A 43 -2.93 -3.41 -23.24
CA ARG A 43 -2.16 -2.22 -22.80
C ARG A 43 -0.96 -2.59 -21.94
N ILE A 44 -1.14 -3.50 -20.98
CA ILE A 44 -0.06 -4.04 -20.14
C ILE A 44 1.00 -4.73 -21.00
N LYS A 45 0.60 -5.54 -21.99
CA LYS A 45 1.52 -6.17 -22.94
C LYS A 45 2.30 -5.14 -23.77
N SER A 46 1.66 -4.06 -24.23
CA SER A 46 2.33 -2.98 -24.97
C SER A 46 3.31 -2.19 -24.10
N ILE A 47 3.00 -1.96 -22.81
CA ILE A 47 3.93 -1.36 -21.85
C ILE A 47 5.14 -2.28 -21.65
N ASN A 48 4.92 -3.56 -21.37
CA ASN A 48 6.00 -4.52 -21.16
C ASN A 48 6.87 -4.74 -22.42
N ALA A 49 6.31 -4.54 -23.63
CA ALA A 49 7.06 -4.53 -24.87
C ALA A 49 8.01 -3.33 -25.02
N LYS A 50 7.74 -2.19 -24.36
CA LYS A 50 8.69 -1.06 -24.28
C LYS A 50 9.92 -1.37 -23.41
N GLY A 51 9.89 -2.45 -22.60
CA GLY A 51 11.02 -2.99 -21.84
C GLY A 51 10.88 -2.87 -20.31
N GLU A 52 12.00 -2.92 -19.59
CA GLU A 52 11.99 -2.81 -18.11
C GLU A 52 11.67 -1.39 -17.60
N TYR A 53 11.05 -1.33 -16.42
CA TYR A 53 10.71 -0.11 -15.69
C TYR A 53 11.26 -0.18 -14.25
N TYR A 54 11.54 0.98 -13.65
CA TYR A 54 11.62 1.11 -12.19
C TYR A 54 10.22 1.40 -11.62
N GLY A 55 9.82 0.66 -10.60
CA GLY A 55 8.57 0.93 -9.87
C GLY A 55 8.81 1.98 -8.80
N LEU A 56 7.91 2.97 -8.68
CA LEU A 56 7.89 3.93 -7.58
C LEU A 56 6.54 3.86 -6.88
N ILE A 57 6.53 3.36 -5.65
CA ILE A 57 5.34 3.30 -4.81
C ILE A 57 5.34 4.51 -3.88
N VAL A 58 4.27 5.29 -3.87
CA VAL A 58 4.08 6.42 -2.93
C VAL A 58 2.96 6.12 -1.93
N SER A 59 3.08 6.55 -0.68
CA SER A 59 2.10 6.21 0.37
C SER A 59 0.75 6.93 0.18
N GLY A 60 0.75 8.23 -0.09
CA GLY A 60 -0.44 9.08 -0.22
C GLY A 60 -0.53 9.88 -1.52
N GLN A 61 -1.53 10.76 -1.58
CA GLN A 61 -1.84 11.53 -2.79
C GLN A 61 -1.01 12.81 -2.93
N ASP A 62 -0.43 13.34 -1.85
CA ASP A 62 0.34 14.58 -1.91
C ASP A 62 1.75 14.32 -2.43
N GLU A 63 2.35 13.17 -2.10
CA GLU A 63 3.56 12.68 -2.75
C GLU A 63 3.29 12.33 -4.21
N LEU A 64 2.14 11.68 -4.51
CA LEU A 64 1.75 11.39 -5.89
C LEU A 64 1.64 12.67 -6.72
N ARG A 65 0.97 13.70 -6.20
CA ARG A 65 0.90 15.04 -6.82
C ARG A 65 2.28 15.67 -6.99
N ALA A 66 3.14 15.57 -5.98
CA ALA A 66 4.46 16.19 -6.02
C ALA A 66 5.40 15.52 -7.04
N VAL A 67 5.36 14.18 -7.15
CA VAL A 67 6.15 13.40 -8.11
C VAL A 67 5.64 13.59 -9.55
N LEU A 68 4.32 13.67 -9.74
CA LEU A 68 3.68 13.84 -11.05
C LEU A 68 3.47 15.32 -11.45
N ALA A 69 4.09 16.27 -10.77
CA ALA A 69 3.87 17.69 -10.99
C ALA A 69 4.40 18.16 -12.36
N GLU A 70 3.49 18.57 -13.24
CA GLU A 70 3.83 19.18 -14.53
C GLU A 70 4.67 20.45 -14.34
N GLY A 71 5.66 20.66 -15.21
CA GLY A 71 6.58 21.81 -15.14
C GLY A 71 7.83 21.63 -14.28
N HIS A 72 7.97 20.51 -13.55
CA HIS A 72 9.17 20.22 -12.73
C HIS A 72 10.13 19.16 -13.33
N GLU A 73 9.89 18.72 -14.57
CA GLU A 73 10.64 17.71 -15.35
C GLU A 73 10.82 16.30 -14.73
N MET A 74 10.54 16.14 -13.44
CA MET A 74 10.77 14.93 -12.64
C MET A 74 10.09 13.68 -13.22
N PHE A 75 8.83 13.80 -13.62
CA PHE A 75 8.08 12.73 -14.29
C PHE A 75 7.56 13.22 -15.64
N GLN A 76 7.85 12.46 -16.69
CA GLN A 76 7.40 12.71 -18.06
C GLN A 76 6.47 11.56 -18.48
N PRO A 77 5.14 11.77 -18.58
CA PRO A 77 4.20 10.73 -18.98
C PRO A 77 4.53 10.14 -20.36
N ASP A 78 4.27 8.84 -20.55
CA ASP A 78 4.34 8.21 -21.87
C ASP A 78 3.23 8.77 -22.78
N GLN A 79 3.60 9.25 -23.98
CA GLN A 79 2.66 9.97 -24.86
C GLN A 79 1.52 9.10 -25.42
N GLU A 80 1.71 7.78 -25.46
CA GLU A 80 0.73 6.83 -26.02
C GLU A 80 -0.10 6.16 -24.91
N LEU A 81 0.56 5.83 -23.78
CA LEU A 81 0.00 5.09 -22.67
C LEU A 81 0.38 5.74 -21.31
N PRO A 82 -0.04 7.00 -21.04
CA PRO A 82 0.41 7.77 -19.87
C PRO A 82 -0.03 7.18 -18.52
N SER A 83 -1.06 6.33 -18.53
CA SER A 83 -1.39 5.47 -17.40
C SER A 83 -2.14 4.22 -17.84
N VAL A 84 -2.04 3.16 -17.04
CA VAL A 84 -2.97 2.05 -17.05
C VAL A 84 -3.65 1.96 -15.69
N ASP A 85 -4.97 1.88 -15.74
CA ASP A 85 -5.81 1.45 -14.64
C ASP A 85 -6.13 -0.02 -14.94
N ALA A 86 -5.77 -0.93 -14.03
CA ALA A 86 -5.70 -2.38 -14.28
C ALA A 86 -7.09 -3.09 -14.27
N SER A 87 -8.12 -2.41 -14.77
CA SER A 87 -9.35 -2.30 -13.96
C SER A 87 -10.65 -2.23 -14.75
N GLY A 88 -11.54 -3.22 -14.65
CA GLY A 88 -12.75 -3.32 -15.48
C GLY A 88 -14.07 -2.74 -14.93
N THR A 89 -14.19 -1.46 -14.56
CA THR A 89 -15.53 -0.83 -14.29
C THR A 89 -15.60 0.66 -14.66
N PHE A 90 -16.65 1.11 -15.35
CA PHE A 90 -16.73 2.46 -15.92
C PHE A 90 -17.23 3.54 -14.94
N TYR A 91 -16.64 4.75 -15.00
CA TYR A 91 -17.21 5.98 -14.44
C TYR A 91 -16.98 7.19 -15.37
N THR A 92 -18.05 7.92 -15.70
CA THR A 92 -18.00 9.18 -16.48
C THR A 92 -18.02 10.39 -15.56
N THR A 93 -16.92 11.15 -15.53
CA THR A 93 -16.89 12.48 -14.90
C THR A 93 -17.09 13.57 -15.96
N HIS A 94 -18.29 14.14 -16.02
CA HIS A 94 -18.53 15.40 -16.73
C HIS A 94 -19.55 16.26 -15.95
N ASN A 95 -19.42 17.58 -16.05
CA ASN A 95 -20.24 18.54 -15.31
C ASN A 95 -21.74 18.37 -15.60
N LEU A 96 -22.52 18.07 -14.56
CA LEU A 96 -23.97 18.28 -14.54
C LEU A 96 -24.43 18.85 -13.20
N GLN A 97 -24.90 20.10 -13.21
CA GLN A 97 -25.82 20.60 -12.19
C GLN A 97 -27.20 19.96 -12.43
N SER A 98 -27.44 18.78 -11.85
CA SER A 98 -28.76 18.13 -11.87
C SER A 98 -29.34 18.03 -10.47
N ARG A 99 -30.58 18.51 -10.30
CA ARG A 99 -31.31 18.51 -9.02
C ARG A 99 -31.41 17.10 -8.44
N LEU A 100 -31.27 16.95 -7.12
CA LEU A 100 -31.76 15.76 -6.43
C LEU A 100 -33.27 15.65 -6.66
N ILE A 101 -33.69 14.61 -7.37
CA ILE A 101 -35.06 14.11 -7.28
C ILE A 101 -35.04 13.01 -6.23
N SER A 102 -35.24 13.40 -4.96
CA SER A 102 -35.37 12.45 -3.85
C SER A 102 -36.69 11.70 -3.94
N VAL A 103 -36.70 10.57 -4.64
CA VAL A 103 -37.89 9.70 -4.72
C VAL A 103 -37.91 8.77 -3.50
N THR A 104 -38.54 9.24 -2.42
CA THR A 104 -38.85 8.40 -1.27
C THR A 104 -40.01 7.47 -1.63
N PHE A 105 -39.79 6.16 -1.61
CA PHE A 105 -40.86 5.16 -1.72
C PHE A 105 -41.16 4.57 -0.34
N GLU A 106 -42.41 4.70 0.11
CA GLU A 106 -42.92 3.88 1.22
C GLU A 106 -43.05 2.42 0.77
N ILE A 107 -42.55 1.49 1.58
CA ILE A 107 -42.57 0.06 1.26
C ILE A 107 -43.92 -0.53 1.67
N THR A 108 -44.88 -0.53 0.76
CA THR A 108 -46.03 -1.44 0.82
C THR A 108 -45.66 -2.81 0.23
N SER A 109 -46.21 -3.88 0.78
CA SER A 109 -45.57 -5.20 0.77
C SER A 109 -45.95 -6.10 -0.41
N GLU A 110 -45.54 -5.75 -1.64
CA GLU A 110 -45.53 -6.70 -2.77
C GLU A 110 -44.19 -6.78 -3.52
N TRP A 111 -43.50 -7.90 -3.34
CA TRP A 111 -42.12 -8.12 -3.79
C TRP A 111 -41.94 -8.32 -5.32
N PHE A 112 -43.03 -8.52 -6.08
CA PHE A 112 -42.93 -8.98 -7.47
C PHE A 112 -42.75 -7.88 -8.53
N LEU A 113 -42.98 -6.60 -8.22
CA LEU A 113 -42.80 -5.50 -9.19
C LEU A 113 -41.36 -4.99 -9.29
N ALA A 114 -40.58 -5.07 -8.21
CA ALA A 114 -39.25 -4.44 -8.11
C ALA A 114 -38.25 -4.96 -9.16
N LEU A 115 -38.25 -6.25 -9.48
CA LEU A 115 -37.32 -6.84 -10.44
C LEU A 115 -37.51 -6.32 -11.88
N LYS A 116 -38.75 -6.02 -12.30
CA LYS A 116 -39.02 -5.60 -13.68
C LYS A 116 -38.52 -4.18 -13.98
N LEU A 117 -38.59 -3.27 -13.01
CA LEU A 117 -38.11 -1.89 -13.19
C LEU A 117 -36.57 -1.82 -13.24
N HIS A 118 -35.88 -2.67 -12.49
CA HIS A 118 -34.41 -2.70 -12.47
C HIS A 118 -33.79 -3.04 -13.84
N GLN A 119 -34.46 -3.89 -14.64
CA GLN A 119 -34.02 -4.20 -16.00
C GLN A 119 -34.24 -3.05 -17.00
N ILE A 120 -35.23 -2.18 -16.79
CA ILE A 120 -35.54 -1.08 -17.71
C ILE A 120 -34.49 0.04 -17.61
N CYS A 121 -34.02 0.37 -16.40
CA CYS A 121 -32.97 1.38 -16.21
C CYS A 121 -31.65 1.03 -16.90
N ILE A 122 -31.31 -0.26 -17.02
CA ILE A 122 -30.06 -0.72 -17.64
C ILE A 122 -30.05 -0.45 -19.16
N LEU A 123 -31.21 -0.51 -19.83
CA LEU A 123 -31.32 -0.35 -21.28
C LEU A 123 -31.17 1.10 -21.78
N LEU A 124 -31.32 2.11 -20.91
CA LEU A 124 -31.32 3.53 -21.29
C LEU A 124 -29.97 4.24 -21.11
N SER A 125 -28.93 3.53 -20.62
CA SER A 125 -27.63 4.14 -20.27
C SER A 125 -26.54 4.03 -21.35
N VAL A 126 -26.80 3.37 -22.49
CA VAL A 126 -25.75 2.98 -23.44
C VAL A 126 -25.49 4.05 -24.50
N ASN A 127 -24.81 5.14 -24.11
CA ASN A 127 -24.03 5.99 -25.02
C ASN A 127 -23.07 6.91 -24.25
N SER A 128 -21.87 6.42 -23.94
CA SER A 128 -20.74 7.21 -23.40
C SER A 128 -19.43 6.44 -23.59
N VAL A 129 -18.38 7.10 -24.06
CA VAL A 129 -17.02 6.52 -24.08
C VAL A 129 -16.42 6.70 -22.69
N GLY A 130 -16.09 5.59 -22.01
CA GLY A 130 -15.67 5.59 -20.61
C GLY A 130 -14.33 4.90 -20.36
N VAL A 131 -13.59 5.41 -19.36
CA VAL A 131 -12.37 4.80 -18.80
C VAL A 131 -12.73 4.01 -17.54
N CYS A 132 -11.86 3.09 -17.11
CA CYS A 132 -12.24 1.89 -16.35
C CYS A 132 -11.38 1.70 -15.05
N THR A 133 -12.01 1.57 -13.87
CA THR A 133 -11.50 1.50 -12.47
C THR A 133 -12.58 0.83 -11.57
N LEU A 134 -12.55 -0.29 -10.81
CA LEU A 134 -11.67 -1.40 -10.36
C LEU A 134 -10.28 -1.11 -9.74
N THR A 135 -9.83 -2.02 -8.84
CA THR A 135 -8.70 -2.02 -7.85
C THR A 135 -8.36 -0.72 -7.10
N ALA A 136 -8.89 0.43 -7.53
CA ALA A 136 -8.55 1.78 -7.09
C ALA A 136 -7.03 2.07 -7.15
N ARG A 137 -6.30 1.48 -8.11
CA ARG A 137 -4.86 1.68 -8.31
C ARG A 137 -4.55 2.03 -9.76
N ARG A 138 -4.20 3.29 -9.98
CA ARG A 138 -3.72 3.81 -11.27
C ARG A 138 -2.20 3.73 -11.32
N PHE A 139 -1.69 3.06 -12.35
CA PHE A 139 -0.27 2.98 -12.65
C PHE A 139 0.06 4.07 -13.67
N HIS A 140 0.76 5.10 -13.22
CA HIS A 140 1.20 6.22 -14.07
C HIS A 140 2.50 5.82 -14.77
N VAL A 141 2.50 5.77 -16.10
CA VAL A 141 3.58 5.18 -16.89
C VAL A 141 4.31 6.29 -17.66
N GLY A 142 5.63 6.30 -17.56
CA GLY A 142 6.42 7.37 -18.17
C GLY A 142 7.91 7.22 -17.93
N ARG A 143 8.59 8.35 -17.73
CA ARG A 143 10.02 8.45 -17.48
C ARG A 143 10.31 9.31 -16.27
N MET A 144 11.40 8.99 -15.58
CA MET A 144 12.02 9.82 -14.54
C MET A 144 13.51 9.92 -14.85
N GLY A 145 13.94 11.13 -15.25
CA GLY A 145 15.23 11.33 -15.90
C GLY A 145 15.43 10.39 -17.10
N LYS A 146 16.59 9.74 -17.16
CA LYS A 146 16.95 8.79 -18.22
C LYS A 146 16.15 7.47 -18.21
N HIS A 147 15.47 7.14 -17.11
CA HIS A 147 14.83 5.84 -16.90
C HIS A 147 13.36 5.82 -17.26
N ARG A 148 12.82 4.63 -17.59
CA ARG A 148 11.38 4.38 -17.60
C ARG A 148 10.89 4.11 -16.18
N ALA A 149 9.76 4.69 -15.79
CA ALA A 149 9.20 4.61 -14.46
C ALA A 149 7.70 4.27 -14.49
N ILE A 150 7.23 3.55 -13.47
CA ILE A 150 5.81 3.37 -13.17
C ILE A 150 5.56 3.86 -11.75
N VAL A 151 4.77 4.92 -11.60
CA VAL A 151 4.40 5.51 -10.30
C VAL A 151 3.01 5.03 -9.90
N VAL A 152 2.84 4.57 -8.66
CA VAL A 152 1.54 4.14 -8.12
C VAL A 152 1.43 4.54 -6.65
N MET A 153 0.26 5.04 -6.25
CA MET A 153 -0.06 5.30 -4.84
C MET A 153 -0.58 4.02 -4.18
N CYS A 154 0.06 3.54 -3.11
CA CYS A 154 -0.41 2.35 -2.41
C CYS A 154 -1.52 2.62 -1.39
N GLY A 155 -1.65 3.83 -0.87
CA GLY A 155 -2.45 4.10 0.33
C GLY A 155 -1.72 3.67 1.60
N SER A 156 -2.31 3.98 2.75
CA SER A 156 -1.71 3.65 4.05
C SER A 156 -2.00 2.20 4.48
N GLY A 157 -1.06 1.60 5.21
CA GLY A 157 -1.21 0.29 5.84
C GLY A 157 -0.63 -0.87 5.03
N MET A 158 -0.17 -1.90 5.72
CA MET A 158 0.66 -2.97 5.16
C MET A 158 -0.08 -3.85 4.14
N VAL A 159 -1.39 -4.05 4.32
CA VAL A 159 -2.23 -4.80 3.36
C VAL A 159 -2.35 -4.06 2.03
N ASN A 160 -2.62 -2.75 2.08
CA ASN A 160 -2.67 -1.86 0.92
C ASN A 160 -1.32 -1.80 0.19
N ALA A 161 -0.22 -1.73 0.94
CA ALA A 161 1.14 -1.73 0.45
C ALA A 161 1.51 -3.05 -0.24
N ALA A 162 1.27 -4.20 0.40
CA ALA A 162 1.52 -5.52 -0.17
C ALA A 162 0.71 -5.75 -1.46
N GLN A 163 -0.60 -5.49 -1.44
CA GLN A 163 -1.46 -5.65 -2.61
C GLN A 163 -0.99 -4.77 -3.79
N THR A 164 -0.68 -3.50 -3.54
CA THR A 164 -0.21 -2.58 -4.58
C THR A 164 1.14 -3.04 -5.16
N THR A 165 2.04 -3.53 -4.31
CA THR A 165 3.35 -4.07 -4.72
C THR A 165 3.19 -5.31 -5.58
N GLN A 166 2.37 -6.27 -5.16
CA GLN A 166 2.12 -7.50 -5.90
C GLN A 166 1.54 -7.19 -7.30
N LEU A 167 0.52 -6.32 -7.39
CA LEU A 167 -0.04 -5.89 -8.67
C LEU A 167 1.02 -5.22 -9.58
N LEU A 168 1.87 -4.35 -9.00
CA LEU A 168 2.94 -3.67 -9.72
C LEU A 168 3.95 -4.65 -10.34
N VAL A 169 4.40 -5.65 -9.58
CA VAL A 169 5.46 -6.58 -10.01
C VAL A 169 4.93 -7.78 -10.80
N SER A 170 3.66 -8.17 -10.63
CA SER A 170 3.01 -9.21 -11.43
C SER A 170 2.55 -8.72 -12.80
N PHE A 171 2.14 -7.45 -12.94
CA PHE A 171 1.64 -6.93 -14.22
C PHE A 171 2.74 -6.30 -15.07
N PHE A 172 3.77 -5.69 -14.48
CA PHE A 172 4.76 -4.92 -15.22
C PHE A 172 6.18 -5.50 -15.10
N ARG A 173 7.02 -5.29 -16.13
CA ARG A 173 8.45 -5.67 -16.12
C ARG A 173 9.27 -4.78 -15.19
N VAL A 174 9.08 -4.95 -13.89
CA VAL A 174 9.74 -4.17 -12.85
C VAL A 174 11.12 -4.73 -12.54
N ARG A 175 12.13 -3.88 -12.74
CA ARG A 175 13.54 -4.15 -12.44
C ARG A 175 13.85 -4.01 -10.95
N ALA A 176 13.30 -2.99 -10.31
CA ALA A 176 13.45 -2.68 -8.89
C ALA A 176 12.29 -1.78 -8.43
N VAL A 177 12.00 -1.81 -7.13
CA VAL A 177 10.95 -1.00 -6.49
C VAL A 177 11.58 0.01 -5.54
N LEU A 178 11.27 1.28 -5.75
CA LEU A 178 11.53 2.37 -4.83
C LEU A 178 10.22 2.70 -4.10
N HIS A 179 10.30 3.04 -2.81
CA HIS A 179 9.15 3.51 -2.04
C HIS A 179 9.43 4.89 -1.43
N TYR A 180 8.43 5.78 -1.46
CA TYR A 180 8.45 7.06 -0.75
C TYR A 180 7.20 7.27 0.11
N GLY A 181 7.36 7.94 1.24
CA GLY A 181 6.26 8.32 2.13
C GLY A 181 6.76 8.88 3.46
N ARG A 182 5.87 8.96 4.46
CA ARG A 182 6.21 9.47 5.80
C ARG A 182 6.68 8.38 6.75
N ALA A 183 7.60 8.74 7.62
CA ALA A 183 7.87 8.01 8.85
C ALA A 183 7.82 8.96 10.05
N ALA A 184 7.76 8.38 11.23
CA ALA A 184 8.16 9.02 12.47
C ALA A 184 9.59 8.60 12.83
N SER A 185 10.34 9.48 13.51
CA SER A 185 11.64 9.08 14.07
C SER A 185 11.43 8.23 15.31
N ALA A 186 12.21 7.16 15.42
CA ALA A 186 12.49 6.45 16.67
C ALA A 186 13.81 6.88 17.31
N ASN A 187 14.56 7.79 16.68
CA ASN A 187 15.89 8.22 17.11
C ASN A 187 16.09 9.75 16.90
N PRO A 188 15.36 10.61 17.65
CA PRO A 188 15.38 12.07 17.44
C PRO A 188 16.80 12.67 17.43
N ASP A 189 17.65 12.21 18.36
CA ASP A 189 19.08 12.57 18.51
C ASP A 189 19.91 12.51 17.21
N LYS A 190 19.49 11.70 16.23
CA LYS A 190 20.21 11.52 14.96
C LYS A 190 19.36 11.79 13.72
N LEU A 191 18.03 11.77 13.84
CA LEU A 191 17.09 11.73 12.73
C LEU A 191 15.90 12.63 13.07
N SER A 192 15.94 13.85 12.52
CA SER A 192 15.14 15.01 12.92
C SER A 192 13.98 15.24 11.95
N ILE A 193 13.02 16.08 12.34
CA ILE A 193 11.88 16.42 11.47
C ILE A 193 12.38 17.08 10.17
N GLY A 194 11.88 16.58 9.04
CA GLY A 194 12.29 16.94 7.68
C GLY A 194 13.29 15.97 7.04
N ASP A 195 14.11 15.24 7.82
CA ASP A 195 15.09 14.32 7.25
C ASP A 195 14.42 13.21 6.42
N VAL A 196 15.12 12.72 5.39
CA VAL A 196 14.69 11.56 4.61
C VAL A 196 15.55 10.35 5.00
N ALA A 197 14.98 9.47 5.80
CA ALA A 197 15.62 8.24 6.25
C ALA A 197 15.66 7.19 5.13
N ILE A 198 16.78 6.48 4.99
CA ILE A 198 16.93 5.32 4.10
C ILE A 198 17.43 4.13 4.92
N PRO A 199 16.53 3.27 5.44
CA PRO A 199 16.93 2.11 6.22
C PRO A 199 17.64 1.02 5.42
N ARG A 200 18.58 0.31 6.06
CA ARG A 200 19.28 -0.86 5.48
C ARG A 200 18.44 -2.14 5.51
N GLN A 201 17.52 -2.26 6.46
CA GLN A 201 16.63 -3.41 6.62
C GLN A 201 15.32 -2.97 7.32
N PHE A 202 14.24 -3.72 7.12
CA PHE A 202 12.93 -3.49 7.73
C PHE A 202 12.44 -4.69 8.51
N ALA A 203 11.64 -4.46 9.56
CA ALA A 203 10.89 -5.51 10.26
C ALA A 203 9.40 -5.19 10.32
N HIS A 204 8.55 -6.23 10.34
CA HIS A 204 7.14 -6.08 10.71
C HIS A 204 7.04 -5.96 12.24
N ALA A 205 7.11 -4.74 12.75
CA ALA A 205 7.08 -4.39 14.17
C ALA A 205 5.65 -4.47 14.79
N GLY A 206 4.85 -5.43 14.32
CA GLY A 206 3.42 -5.56 14.60
C GLY A 206 2.87 -7.00 14.64
N ILE A 207 3.69 -8.03 14.39
CA ILE A 207 3.30 -9.42 14.67
C ILE A 207 3.79 -9.80 16.07
N PHE A 208 2.84 -10.19 16.90
CA PHE A 208 3.08 -10.59 18.29
C PHE A 208 2.51 -11.98 18.56
N TYR A 209 3.29 -12.82 19.22
CA TYR A 209 2.73 -13.86 20.07
C TYR A 209 2.30 -13.21 21.39
N TRP A 210 1.10 -13.53 21.88
CA TRP A 210 0.61 -13.07 23.18
C TRP A 210 0.61 -14.24 24.16
N GLU A 211 1.52 -14.19 25.14
CA GLU A 211 1.68 -15.26 26.13
C GLU A 211 0.45 -15.33 27.04
N LYS A 212 0.02 -16.57 27.32
CA LYS A 212 -1.11 -16.85 28.19
C LYS A 212 -0.74 -16.47 29.64
N TYR A 213 -1.66 -15.83 30.37
CA TYR A 213 -1.46 -15.59 31.80
C TYR A 213 -1.25 -16.91 32.56
N GLY A 214 -0.11 -17.02 33.26
CA GLY A 214 0.34 -18.25 33.90
C GLY A 214 1.26 -19.14 33.05
N GLY A 215 1.59 -18.73 31.82
CA GLY A 215 2.48 -19.43 30.91
C GLY A 215 1.80 -20.34 29.89
N ASP A 216 2.58 -20.75 28.90
CA ASP A 216 2.26 -21.66 27.80
C ASP A 216 3.45 -22.60 27.52
N ASP A 217 3.42 -23.34 26.41
CA ASP A 217 4.38 -24.39 26.06
C ASP A 217 5.68 -23.90 25.40
N GLU A 218 5.89 -22.57 25.36
CA GLU A 218 7.07 -21.90 24.79
C GLU A 218 7.31 -22.18 23.28
N SER A 219 6.26 -22.50 22.51
CA SER A 219 6.31 -22.77 21.07
C SER A 219 6.79 -21.63 20.14
N TYR A 220 7.28 -20.50 20.67
CA TYR A 220 7.63 -19.28 19.93
C TYR A 220 8.91 -18.64 20.48
N ASP A 221 9.67 -17.92 19.63
CA ASP A 221 10.88 -17.24 20.12
C ASP A 221 10.51 -16.08 21.06
N ARG A 222 11.03 -16.19 22.29
CA ARG A 222 10.84 -15.25 23.40
C ARG A 222 11.98 -14.22 23.50
N ASN A 223 13.08 -14.42 22.77
CA ASN A 223 14.32 -13.63 22.89
C ASN A 223 14.34 -12.36 22.03
N LEU A 224 13.58 -12.37 20.93
CA LEU A 224 13.66 -11.38 19.84
C LEU A 224 13.38 -9.94 20.32
N ALA A 225 12.17 -9.69 20.84
CA ALA A 225 11.82 -8.55 21.67
C ALA A 225 10.52 -8.84 22.41
N ASN A 226 10.38 -8.37 23.66
CA ASN A 226 9.19 -8.63 24.47
C ASN A 226 8.75 -7.41 25.29
N LEU A 227 7.43 -7.18 25.35
CA LEU A 227 6.79 -6.18 26.18
C LEU A 227 5.96 -6.90 27.26
N THR A 228 6.46 -6.90 28.50
CA THR A 228 5.77 -7.48 29.67
C THR A 228 4.97 -6.39 30.37
N PHE A 229 3.65 -6.53 30.41
CA PHE A 229 2.74 -5.46 30.85
C PHE A 229 2.80 -5.16 32.35
N SER A 230 3.18 -6.12 33.21
CA SER A 230 3.33 -5.90 34.67
C SER A 230 4.39 -4.86 35.03
N LYS A 231 5.32 -4.56 34.12
CA LYS A 231 6.38 -3.56 34.28
C LYS A 231 5.87 -2.11 34.13
N TYR A 232 4.65 -1.96 33.61
CA TYR A 232 4.03 -0.68 33.25
C TYR A 232 2.71 -0.41 34.01
N ASN A 233 2.45 -1.15 35.09
CA ASN A 233 1.32 -0.92 35.98
C ASN A 233 1.35 0.51 36.58
N VAL A 234 0.15 1.06 36.82
CA VAL A 234 -0.01 2.29 37.61
C VAL A 234 0.02 1.95 39.10
N GLY A 235 0.77 2.70 39.89
CA GLY A 235 0.93 2.48 41.33
C GLY A 235 2.00 1.45 41.67
N GLU A 236 1.74 0.17 41.40
CA GLU A 236 2.59 -0.96 41.87
C GLU A 236 3.39 -1.60 40.73
N LYS A 237 4.72 -1.40 40.74
CA LYS A 237 5.64 -1.92 39.71
C LYS A 237 5.86 -3.45 39.82
N GLU A 238 6.09 -4.09 38.67
CA GLU A 238 6.38 -5.52 38.50
C GLU A 238 5.28 -6.49 39.01
N VAL A 239 4.11 -6.01 39.47
CA VAL A 239 3.01 -6.87 39.93
C VAL A 239 2.34 -7.58 38.74
N ALA A 240 2.31 -8.91 38.79
CA ALA A 240 1.75 -9.75 37.73
C ALA A 240 0.29 -9.36 37.38
N ASN A 241 0.00 -9.21 36.09
CA ASN A 241 -1.32 -8.81 35.61
C ASN A 241 -1.79 -9.71 34.45
N LYS A 242 -3.10 -9.72 34.17
CA LYS A 242 -3.72 -10.63 33.19
C LYS A 242 -3.36 -10.35 31.73
N LEU A 243 -2.66 -9.26 31.42
CA LEU A 243 -2.14 -8.96 30.08
C LEU A 243 -0.78 -9.63 29.83
N GLN A 244 -0.07 -10.07 30.88
CA GLN A 244 1.14 -10.88 30.79
C GLN A 244 2.22 -10.26 29.89
N SER A 245 2.55 -10.86 28.73
CA SER A 245 3.61 -10.41 27.83
C SER A 245 3.23 -10.62 26.36
N VAL A 246 3.71 -9.74 25.49
CA VAL A 246 3.75 -9.96 24.03
C VAL A 246 5.18 -10.07 23.52
N TYR A 247 5.41 -10.95 22.55
CA TYR A 247 6.73 -11.30 21.99
C TYR A 247 6.72 -11.12 20.47
N PHE A 248 7.67 -10.36 19.93
CA PHE A 248 7.80 -10.06 18.50
C PHE A 248 8.17 -11.31 17.72
N GLN A 249 7.43 -11.62 16.65
CA GLN A 249 7.65 -12.82 15.82
C GLN A 249 8.15 -12.47 14.42
N PRO A 250 8.90 -13.37 13.75
CA PRO A 250 9.30 -13.22 12.35
C PRO A 250 8.09 -13.34 11.39
N GLU A 251 8.22 -12.77 10.20
CA GLU A 251 7.32 -13.02 9.08
C GLU A 251 7.73 -14.29 8.32
N VAL A 252 6.77 -14.96 7.66
CA VAL A 252 7.05 -16.18 6.87
C VAL A 252 7.06 -15.83 5.39
N ILE A 253 8.24 -15.73 4.79
CA ILE A 253 8.43 -15.29 3.42
C ILE A 253 8.59 -16.50 2.48
N TYR A 254 7.72 -16.60 1.50
CA TYR A 254 7.71 -17.64 0.47
C TYR A 254 8.51 -17.19 -0.76
N SER A 255 9.01 -18.12 -1.56
CA SER A 255 9.77 -17.79 -2.77
C SER A 255 9.48 -18.75 -3.90
N ALA A 256 9.39 -18.26 -5.13
CA ALA A 256 9.08 -19.06 -6.33
C ALA A 256 10.03 -20.24 -6.62
N GLU A 257 11.15 -20.35 -5.90
CA GLU A 257 12.08 -21.49 -5.98
C GLU A 257 11.53 -22.77 -5.35
N LYS A 258 10.70 -22.61 -4.31
CA LYS A 258 10.09 -23.70 -3.53
C LYS A 258 8.71 -23.23 -3.08
N PRO A 259 7.65 -23.51 -3.86
CA PRO A 259 6.27 -23.32 -3.42
C PRO A 259 6.04 -23.94 -2.04
N GLU A 260 5.18 -23.31 -1.23
CA GLU A 260 4.77 -23.76 0.10
C GLU A 260 5.90 -23.84 1.18
N VAL A 261 7.18 -23.77 0.81
CA VAL A 261 8.32 -23.73 1.74
C VAL A 261 8.67 -22.29 2.11
N GLY A 262 7.97 -21.77 3.12
CA GLY A 262 8.27 -20.47 3.73
C GLY A 262 9.62 -20.43 4.47
N LYS A 263 10.15 -19.22 4.67
CA LYS A 263 11.35 -18.95 5.47
C LYS A 263 11.07 -17.81 6.44
N GLU A 264 11.30 -18.05 7.72
CA GLU A 264 11.15 -17.03 8.76
C GLU A 264 12.16 -15.88 8.57
N ARG A 265 11.66 -14.65 8.59
CA ARG A 265 12.44 -13.41 8.46
C ARG A 265 11.83 -12.33 9.34
N PHE A 266 12.52 -11.99 10.42
CA PHE A 266 12.20 -10.78 11.18
C PHE A 266 12.75 -9.52 10.51
N TRP A 267 14.00 -9.58 10.04
CA TRP A 267 14.62 -8.51 9.24
C TRP A 267 14.59 -8.87 7.76
N ILE A 268 14.19 -7.90 6.94
CA ILE A 268 14.15 -7.95 5.48
C ILE A 268 15.13 -6.89 4.96
N ASP A 269 16.22 -7.34 4.34
CA ASP A 269 17.26 -6.45 3.80
C ASP A 269 16.77 -5.62 2.60
N VAL A 270 17.20 -4.37 2.54
CA VAL A 270 17.19 -3.54 1.34
C VAL A 270 18.29 -4.00 0.37
N ASP A 271 18.08 -3.81 -0.93
CA ASP A 271 19.07 -4.21 -1.94
C ASP A 271 20.42 -3.50 -1.75
N ASN A 272 21.52 -4.23 -1.96
CA ASN A 272 22.88 -3.74 -1.71
C ASN A 272 23.26 -2.60 -2.66
N ASP A 273 22.94 -2.72 -3.95
CA ASP A 273 23.31 -1.74 -4.98
C ASP A 273 22.43 -0.49 -4.88
N LEU A 274 21.15 -0.65 -4.50
CA LEU A 274 20.26 0.47 -4.18
C LEU A 274 20.71 1.19 -2.91
N TYR A 275 21.13 0.48 -1.85
CA TYR A 275 21.63 1.11 -0.62
C TYR A 275 23.00 1.80 -0.82
N ALA A 276 23.84 1.26 -1.70
CA ALA A 276 25.08 1.92 -2.14
C ALA A 276 24.79 3.13 -3.05
N THR A 277 23.74 3.08 -3.87
CA THR A 277 23.28 4.23 -4.68
C THR A 277 22.75 5.34 -3.79
N ALA A 278 22.02 5.00 -2.71
CA ALA A 278 21.51 5.94 -1.73
C ALA A 278 22.61 6.74 -0.99
N GLN A 279 23.86 6.25 -0.94
CA GLN A 279 24.99 7.01 -0.40
C GLN A 279 25.29 8.29 -1.21
N LYS A 280 25.06 8.25 -2.53
CA LYS A 280 25.40 9.36 -3.43
C LYS A 280 24.47 10.56 -3.24
N ILE A 281 23.29 10.35 -2.67
CA ILE A 281 22.25 11.36 -2.51
C ILE A 281 22.20 11.96 -1.09
N GLU A 282 23.08 11.54 -0.17
CA GLU A 282 23.14 12.08 1.21
C GLU A 282 23.48 13.58 1.27
N ASN A 283 24.01 14.13 0.17
CA ASN A 283 24.31 15.55 -0.01
C ASN A 283 23.26 16.32 -0.83
N VAL A 284 22.10 15.73 -1.18
CA VAL A 284 21.06 16.44 -1.94
C VAL A 284 20.42 17.54 -1.08
N GLU A 285 20.20 18.72 -1.66
CA GLU A 285 19.56 19.83 -0.95
C GLU A 285 18.05 19.57 -0.80
N LEU A 286 17.59 19.58 0.45
CA LEU A 286 16.18 19.48 0.82
C LEU A 286 15.70 20.85 1.32
N ASN A 287 14.54 21.30 0.84
CA ASN A 287 13.96 22.59 1.22
C ASN A 287 13.73 22.65 2.75
N GLN A 288 14.37 23.60 3.44
CA GLN A 288 14.13 23.87 4.87
C GLN A 288 12.89 24.73 5.10
N CYS A 289 12.47 25.54 4.10
CA CYS A 289 11.50 26.61 4.28
C CYS A 289 10.40 26.63 3.21
N VAL A 290 9.24 27.23 3.55
CA VAL A 290 8.13 27.51 2.63
C VAL A 290 7.71 28.98 2.69
N GLY A 291 7.37 29.54 1.52
CA GLY A 291 6.85 30.89 1.36
C GLY A 291 7.91 31.89 0.84
N LYS A 292 7.57 32.68 -0.18
CA LYS A 292 8.50 33.61 -0.85
C LYS A 292 8.73 34.93 -0.12
N SER A 293 7.73 35.44 0.62
CA SER A 293 7.77 36.80 1.22
C SER A 293 7.89 36.80 2.75
N ARG A 294 7.64 35.66 3.40
CA ARG A 294 7.86 35.41 4.82
C ARG A 294 8.10 33.91 4.97
N SER A 295 9.36 33.51 4.84
CA SER A 295 9.76 32.10 4.91
C SER A 295 9.56 31.56 6.33
N VAL A 296 8.71 30.55 6.47
CA VAL A 296 8.65 29.73 7.69
C VAL A 296 9.56 28.52 7.43
N CYS A 297 10.43 28.20 8.38
CA CYS A 297 11.53 27.24 8.23
C CYS A 297 11.51 26.19 9.35
N LEU A 298 11.97 24.98 9.04
CA LEU A 298 12.26 23.96 10.05
C LEU A 298 13.47 24.41 10.88
N GLU A 299 13.54 24.02 12.16
CA GLU A 299 14.65 24.42 13.05
C GLU A 299 16.02 23.95 12.53
N GLN A 300 16.05 22.79 11.87
CA GLN A 300 17.26 22.20 11.29
C GLN A 300 17.16 22.09 9.76
N GLN A 301 18.29 22.25 9.07
CA GLN A 301 18.41 21.99 7.63
C GLN A 301 18.25 20.49 7.37
N PRO A 302 17.18 20.04 6.67
CA PRO A 302 16.94 18.61 6.46
C PRO A 302 17.97 17.95 5.55
N LYS A 303 18.21 16.65 5.74
CA LYS A 303 19.18 15.86 4.96
C LYS A 303 18.61 14.49 4.58
N VAL A 304 19.13 13.89 3.52
CA VAL A 304 18.96 12.45 3.28
C VAL A 304 19.98 11.70 4.13
N LYS A 305 19.52 10.72 4.93
CA LYS A 305 20.36 9.96 5.88
C LYS A 305 20.10 8.47 5.73
N ARG A 306 21.13 7.68 5.39
CA ARG A 306 21.05 6.23 5.56
C ARG A 306 21.06 5.85 7.05
N VAL A 307 20.24 4.88 7.43
CA VAL A 307 20.11 4.35 8.80
C VAL A 307 20.11 2.82 8.80
N GLU A 308 20.34 2.17 9.95
CA GLU A 308 20.53 0.71 9.98
C GLU A 308 19.22 -0.07 9.85
N ARG A 309 18.11 0.46 10.40
CA ARG A 309 16.86 -0.28 10.60
C ARG A 309 15.62 0.62 10.57
N GLY A 310 14.58 0.15 9.89
CA GLY A 310 13.23 0.68 9.95
C GLY A 310 12.25 -0.37 10.50
N GLY A 311 11.09 0.08 10.96
CA GLY A 311 9.99 -0.81 11.37
C GLY A 311 8.68 -0.37 10.73
N SER A 312 7.87 -1.32 10.28
CA SER A 312 6.51 -1.05 9.81
C SER A 312 5.50 -1.92 10.56
N ALA A 313 4.32 -1.39 10.82
CA ALA A 313 3.21 -2.13 11.42
C ALA A 313 1.87 -1.53 10.96
N ASN A 314 0.75 -2.23 11.14
CA ASN A 314 -0.59 -1.61 11.06
C ASN A 314 -0.92 -0.80 12.35
N ILE A 315 0.05 -0.05 12.86
CA ILE A 315 0.00 0.70 14.13
C ILE A 315 0.60 2.09 13.89
N TYR A 316 -0.20 3.15 14.03
CA TYR A 316 0.33 4.52 14.05
C TYR A 316 0.92 4.80 15.44
N VAL A 317 2.25 4.77 15.57
CA VAL A 317 2.92 4.99 16.86
C VAL A 317 2.88 6.48 17.23
N ASN A 318 2.01 6.81 18.18
CA ASN A 318 1.93 8.13 18.82
C ASN A 318 2.10 7.97 20.34
N ASN A 319 3.19 7.33 20.75
CA ASN A 319 3.52 7.06 22.15
C ASN A 319 5.05 6.96 22.33
N GLU A 320 5.61 7.93 23.04
CA GLU A 320 7.04 8.07 23.31
C GLU A 320 7.66 6.83 23.98
N ALA A 321 7.00 6.24 24.98
CA ALA A 321 7.51 5.05 25.66
C ALA A 321 7.55 3.81 24.74
N TYR A 322 6.59 3.66 23.82
CA TYR A 322 6.59 2.57 22.84
C TYR A 322 7.58 2.82 21.68
N ARG A 323 7.76 4.07 21.25
CA ARG A 323 8.86 4.48 20.36
C ARG A 323 10.21 4.08 20.96
N ASP A 324 10.45 4.43 22.22
CA ASP A 324 11.71 4.17 22.90
C ASP A 324 11.91 2.67 23.18
N PHE A 325 10.83 1.92 23.41
CA PHE A 325 10.87 0.47 23.43
C PHE A 325 11.36 -0.12 22.08
N LEU A 326 10.75 0.31 20.96
CA LEU A 326 11.14 -0.12 19.61
C LEU A 326 12.60 0.29 19.30
N ARG A 327 13.00 1.48 19.72
CA ARG A 327 14.38 1.97 19.58
C ARG A 327 15.36 1.10 20.36
N ASN A 328 15.11 0.87 21.65
CA ASN A 328 16.05 0.22 22.55
C ASN A 328 16.11 -1.31 22.40
N ARG A 329 15.01 -1.97 22.02
CA ARG A 329 15.00 -3.44 21.84
C ARG A 329 15.34 -3.87 20.41
N LEU A 330 15.01 -3.07 19.40
CA LEU A 330 15.20 -3.46 17.99
C LEU A 330 16.20 -2.58 17.21
N ASN A 331 16.73 -1.50 17.80
CA ASN A 331 17.60 -0.51 17.13
C ASN A 331 16.93 0.14 15.89
N ILE A 332 15.60 0.23 15.87
CA ILE A 332 14.85 0.93 14.81
C ILE A 332 15.18 2.43 14.84
N ASN A 333 15.28 3.07 13.67
CA ASN A 333 15.48 4.51 13.52
C ASN A 333 14.24 5.22 12.96
N SER A 334 13.51 4.60 12.04
CA SER A 334 12.29 5.15 11.42
C SER A 334 11.11 4.18 11.52
N ILE A 335 9.93 4.68 11.88
CA ILE A 335 8.68 3.91 12.00
C ILE A 335 7.69 4.37 10.93
N ASP A 336 7.10 3.43 10.18
CA ASP A 336 6.01 3.70 9.24
C ASP A 336 4.93 2.60 9.22
N THR A 337 4.03 2.65 8.24
CA THR A 337 2.88 1.75 8.10
C THR A 337 2.87 0.95 6.78
N GLU A 338 3.97 0.94 6.01
CA GLU A 338 4.03 0.32 4.67
C GLU A 338 5.31 -0.48 4.37
N SER A 339 6.50 0.05 4.69
CA SER A 339 7.76 -0.32 4.04
C SER A 339 8.13 -1.81 4.15
N ALA A 340 7.94 -2.44 5.32
CA ALA A 340 8.24 -3.86 5.50
C ALA A 340 7.36 -4.77 4.63
N ALA A 341 6.10 -4.39 4.33
CA ALA A 341 5.21 -5.17 3.48
C ALA A 341 5.62 -5.08 1.99
N ILE A 342 6.10 -3.91 1.55
CA ILE A 342 6.67 -3.73 0.22
C ILE A 342 7.98 -4.51 0.10
N ALA A 343 8.85 -4.42 1.11
CA ALA A 343 10.10 -5.18 1.17
C ALA A 343 9.84 -6.70 1.07
N MET A 344 8.84 -7.20 1.80
CA MET A 344 8.44 -8.61 1.79
C MET A 344 7.91 -9.06 0.42
N ALA A 345 6.96 -8.34 -0.17
CA ALA A 345 6.43 -8.66 -1.50
C ALA A 345 7.53 -8.60 -2.57
N CYS A 346 8.43 -7.62 -2.48
CA CYS A 346 9.61 -7.55 -3.34
C CYS A 346 10.57 -8.73 -3.13
N GLN A 347 10.78 -9.19 -1.90
CA GLN A 347 11.66 -10.34 -1.61
C GLN A 347 11.09 -11.65 -2.16
N SER A 348 9.78 -11.89 -1.99
CA SER A 348 9.09 -13.06 -2.56
C SER A 348 9.26 -13.14 -4.09
N GLU A 349 9.12 -11.99 -4.75
CA GLU A 349 9.17 -11.81 -6.20
C GLU A 349 10.58 -11.50 -6.75
N ARG A 350 11.59 -11.51 -5.88
CA ARG A 350 13.02 -11.20 -6.18
C ARG A 350 13.23 -9.85 -6.88
N ARG A 351 12.47 -8.83 -6.51
CA ARG A 351 12.72 -7.44 -6.91
C ARG A 351 13.67 -6.78 -5.91
N PRO A 352 14.79 -6.19 -6.35
CA PRO A 352 15.53 -5.21 -5.56
C PRO A 352 14.59 -4.12 -5.02
N PHE A 353 14.71 -3.80 -3.74
CA PHE A 353 13.84 -2.85 -3.03
C PHE A 353 14.65 -1.83 -2.23
N VAL A 354 14.16 -0.59 -2.16
CA VAL A 354 14.64 0.47 -1.26
C VAL A 354 13.50 1.43 -0.90
N ALA A 355 13.52 1.99 0.31
CA ALA A 355 12.56 3.00 0.75
C ALA A 355 13.25 4.27 1.27
N LEU A 356 12.65 5.41 0.93
CA LEU A 356 13.03 6.75 1.35
C LEU A 356 11.87 7.32 2.18
N ARG A 357 12.06 7.57 3.48
CA ARG A 357 10.99 7.96 4.40
C ARG A 357 11.24 9.34 4.99
N SER A 358 10.44 10.33 4.61
CA SER A 358 10.52 11.68 5.18
C SER A 358 9.94 11.69 6.60
N ILE A 359 10.71 12.22 7.53
CA ILE A 359 10.44 12.18 8.97
C ILE A 359 9.58 13.37 9.35
N THR A 360 8.32 13.14 9.75
CA THR A 360 7.36 14.23 9.99
C THR A 360 6.95 14.41 11.45
N ASN A 361 7.43 13.57 12.38
CA ASN A 361 7.18 13.65 13.82
C ASN A 361 8.10 12.67 14.59
N TYR A 362 8.09 12.73 15.92
CA TYR A 362 8.86 11.85 16.81
C TYR A 362 8.01 10.82 17.56
N ALA A 363 7.03 10.23 16.87
CA ALA A 363 6.25 9.06 17.28
C ALA A 363 5.60 9.18 18.69
N GLY A 364 5.07 10.36 19.01
CA GLY A 364 4.51 10.70 20.32
C GLY A 364 5.33 11.72 21.14
N GLY A 365 6.57 11.99 20.74
CA GLY A 365 7.34 13.14 21.23
C GLY A 365 6.87 14.48 20.66
N SER A 366 7.47 15.58 21.12
CA SER A 366 7.16 16.93 20.63
C SER A 366 7.56 17.17 19.17
N TYR A 367 7.20 18.32 18.60
CA TYR A 367 7.66 18.74 17.26
C TYR A 367 8.94 19.59 17.28
N GLU A 368 9.58 19.82 18.43
CA GLU A 368 10.80 20.67 18.57
C GLU A 368 10.65 22.01 17.82
N GLY A 369 9.70 22.85 18.24
CA GLY A 369 9.44 24.17 17.65
C GLY A 369 8.89 24.19 16.22
N ASN A 370 8.99 23.10 15.46
CA ASN A 370 8.57 23.03 14.07
C ASN A 370 7.04 23.15 13.92
N ASP A 371 6.61 24.03 13.02
CA ASP A 371 5.21 24.22 12.68
C ASP A 371 4.66 23.01 11.89
N VAL A 372 3.52 22.45 12.32
CA VAL A 372 2.94 21.24 11.71
C VAL A 372 2.45 21.48 10.28
N GLU A 373 1.94 22.68 9.98
CA GLU A 373 1.50 23.05 8.63
C GLU A 373 2.70 23.23 7.68
N LEU A 374 3.84 23.73 8.20
CA LEU A 374 5.10 23.74 7.47
C LEU A 374 5.59 22.32 7.16
N VAL A 375 5.63 21.44 8.16
CA VAL A 375 6.06 20.04 7.97
C VAL A 375 5.20 19.38 6.89
N VAL A 376 3.88 19.55 6.94
CA VAL A 376 2.91 19.03 5.95
C VAL A 376 3.11 19.59 4.54
N LYS A 377 3.69 20.80 4.39
CA LYS A 377 4.03 21.39 3.08
C LYS A 377 5.39 20.95 2.53
N LEU A 378 6.35 20.59 3.39
CA LEU A 378 7.72 20.27 2.98
C LEU A 378 7.93 18.80 2.58
N TRP A 379 7.32 17.84 3.27
CA TRP A 379 7.54 16.42 2.98
C TRP A 379 7.19 15.95 1.55
N PRO A 380 6.29 16.60 0.75
CA PRO A 380 6.10 16.26 -0.66
C PRO A 380 7.14 16.94 -1.56
N GLU A 381 7.65 18.12 -1.18
CA GLU A 381 8.76 18.80 -1.85
C GLU A 381 10.04 17.98 -1.71
N HIS A 382 10.30 17.43 -0.51
CA HIS A 382 11.40 16.48 -0.24
C HIS A 382 11.30 15.21 -1.10
N ALA A 383 10.09 14.80 -1.49
CA ALA A 383 9.90 13.69 -2.43
C ALA A 383 10.54 14.00 -3.78
N ARG A 384 10.41 15.24 -4.27
CA ARG A 384 11.00 15.65 -5.55
C ARG A 384 12.52 15.61 -5.52
N SER A 385 13.13 16.25 -4.53
CA SER A 385 14.60 16.25 -4.38
C SER A 385 15.16 14.84 -4.18
N ALA A 386 14.67 14.12 -3.16
CA ALA A 386 15.28 12.84 -2.77
C ALA A 386 15.00 11.72 -3.78
N VAL A 387 13.78 11.60 -4.30
CA VAL A 387 13.46 10.55 -5.29
C VAL A 387 13.99 10.93 -6.68
N GLY A 388 13.93 12.20 -7.07
CA GLY A 388 14.48 12.67 -8.34
C GLY A 388 15.99 12.40 -8.45
N GLU A 389 16.75 12.76 -7.42
CA GLU A 389 18.20 12.51 -7.41
C GLU A 389 18.54 11.03 -7.22
N MET A 390 17.73 10.26 -6.48
CA MET A 390 17.86 8.79 -6.48
C MET A 390 17.75 8.21 -7.90
N PHE A 391 16.75 8.65 -8.68
CA PHE A 391 16.58 8.24 -10.07
C PHE A 391 17.73 8.69 -10.99
N ASN A 392 18.32 9.86 -10.77
CA ASN A 392 19.51 10.30 -11.49
C ASN A 392 20.71 9.35 -11.27
N GLN A 393 20.91 8.93 -10.01
CA GLN A 393 22.02 8.07 -9.59
C GLN A 393 21.85 6.58 -9.93
N LEU A 394 20.63 6.12 -10.23
CA LEU A 394 20.35 4.74 -10.64
C LEU A 394 21.14 4.33 -11.91
N PRO A 395 21.63 3.08 -11.98
CA PRO A 395 22.38 2.57 -13.14
C PRO A 395 21.49 2.45 -14.37
N SER A 396 21.99 2.91 -15.51
CA SER A 396 21.32 2.84 -16.81
C SER A 396 20.91 1.41 -17.16
N LEU A 397 19.68 1.24 -17.66
CA LEU A 397 19.13 -0.06 -18.07
C LEU A 397 20.01 -0.70 -19.15
N ASN A 398 20.68 -1.82 -18.83
CA ASN A 398 21.41 -2.61 -19.82
C ASN A 398 20.41 -3.56 -20.53
N PRO A 399 20.07 -3.34 -21.81
CA PRO A 399 19.04 -4.12 -22.51
C PRO A 399 19.44 -5.58 -22.79
N LYS A 400 20.70 -5.97 -22.52
CA LYS A 400 21.18 -7.36 -22.65
C LYS A 400 20.96 -8.18 -21.37
N ILE A 401 20.69 -7.56 -20.24
CA ILE A 401 20.42 -8.24 -18.97
C ILE A 401 18.90 -8.26 -18.76
N ARG A 402 18.27 -9.40 -19.04
CA ARG A 402 16.85 -9.64 -18.75
C ARG A 402 16.69 -9.92 -17.25
N SER A 403 15.73 -9.25 -16.60
CA SER A 403 15.18 -9.70 -15.32
C SER A 403 14.53 -11.10 -15.43
N VAL A 404 14.44 -11.80 -14.30
CA VAL A 404 14.04 -13.22 -14.19
C VAL A 404 12.52 -13.45 -14.36
N THR A 405 11.85 -12.60 -15.14
CA THR A 405 10.40 -12.70 -15.46
C THR A 405 10.13 -13.35 -16.81
N ASP A 406 11.16 -13.67 -17.59
CA ASP A 406 11.04 -14.22 -18.95
C ASP A 406 11.01 -15.77 -18.94
N ALA A 407 10.20 -16.35 -18.05
CA ALA A 407 9.98 -17.80 -17.90
C ALA A 407 8.48 -18.12 -17.95
#